data_AF-A0A067SY51-F1
#
_entry.id   AF-A0A067SY51-F1
#
_cell.length_a   1.000
_cell.length_b   1.000
_cell.length_c   1.000
_cell.angle_alpha   90.00
_cell.angle_beta   90.00
_cell.angle_gamma   90.00
#
_symmetry.space_group_name_H-M   'P 1'
#
loop_
_entity.id
_entity.type
_entity.pdbx_description
1 polymer ?
#
loop_
_entity_poly.entity_id
_entity_poly.type
_entity_poly.pdbx_seq_one_letter_code
_entity_poly.pdbx_strand_id
1 'polypeptide(L)'
;MTTVPIHGNYHGYYTKRPFVSDERLVALPPDLFRGAQVLDIGCNEGWVTCEIGTVCFSTFLHHSHDRLSQPEWYTAQSYGARCVVGVDIDDSLIQGAWRRRRAVWSMQAPTQPRTSSESDGNPSDNPAPKKKRKVQHPDGTQATEQMPTRLIQSHYFPASCEHEFGSLPIPPSSNRGKDVFPHNISFRTADWTQKEIPENSGGYDVVVGFSISKWIHLNQGDDGLKAFFRRVYDVLKPGGTFVLEPQSWDSYAKARRGNQKLKENAQKLDIRPADFEAILREIGFGPVRHFGTVGEGGFSRPVDLYTKP
;
A
#
# COMPACT_ATOMS: atom_id res chain seq x y z
N MET A 1 21.14 -4.06 -27.06
CA MET A 1 20.91 -5.17 -26.09
C MET A 1 20.34 -4.55 -24.83
N THR A 2 19.15 -4.94 -24.40
CA THR A 2 18.60 -4.50 -23.11
C THR A 2 19.45 -5.13 -22.00
N THR A 3 20.09 -4.29 -21.19
CA THR A 3 20.85 -4.74 -20.02
C THR A 3 19.89 -5.35 -19.02
N VAL A 4 20.20 -6.55 -18.51
CA VAL A 4 19.37 -7.19 -17.48
C VAL A 4 19.48 -6.37 -16.19
N PRO A 5 18.36 -5.95 -15.58
CA PRO A 5 18.37 -5.21 -14.31
C PRO A 5 19.10 -5.96 -13.20
N ILE A 6 20.03 -5.28 -12.51
CA ILE A 6 20.90 -5.89 -11.47
C ILE A 6 20.39 -5.65 -10.05
N HIS A 7 19.45 -4.72 -9.88
CA HIS A 7 18.80 -4.40 -8.60
C HIS A 7 17.33 -4.84 -8.57
N GLY A 8 16.86 -5.58 -9.59
CA GLY A 8 15.46 -5.98 -9.68
C GLY A 8 14.52 -4.86 -10.12
N ASN A 9 15.08 -3.74 -10.60
CA ASN A 9 14.40 -2.57 -11.14
C ASN A 9 13.77 -2.86 -12.53
N TYR A 10 12.87 -3.84 -12.59
CA TYR A 10 12.13 -4.17 -13.81
C TYR A 10 11.00 -3.16 -14.01
N HIS A 11 10.97 -2.50 -15.17
CA HIS A 11 9.81 -1.74 -15.61
C HIS A 11 8.60 -2.65 -15.84
N GLY A 12 7.41 -2.16 -15.50
CA GLY A 12 6.19 -2.93 -15.64
C GLY A 12 6.14 -4.17 -14.76
N TYR A 13 6.85 -4.19 -13.63
CA TYR A 13 6.84 -5.31 -12.67
C TYR A 13 5.40 -5.73 -12.31
N TYR A 14 4.53 -4.74 -12.17
CA TYR A 14 3.12 -4.90 -11.80
C TYR A 14 2.17 -5.14 -12.97
N THR A 15 2.63 -5.12 -14.23
CA THR A 15 1.78 -5.41 -15.41
C THR A 15 1.24 -6.84 -15.43
N LYS A 16 1.84 -7.74 -14.63
CA LYS A 16 1.43 -9.13 -14.44
C LYS A 16 0.51 -9.33 -13.22
N ARG A 17 0.16 -8.27 -12.50
CA ARG A 17 -0.71 -8.28 -11.32
C ARG A 17 -1.99 -7.48 -11.63
N PRO A 18 -3.13 -7.81 -11.02
CA PRO A 18 -4.38 -7.08 -11.23
C PRO A 18 -4.21 -5.58 -10.93
N PHE A 19 -4.97 -4.73 -11.63
CA PHE A 19 -4.81 -3.27 -11.59
C PHE A 19 -5.21 -2.62 -10.25
N VAL A 20 -5.96 -3.36 -9.43
CA VAL A 20 -6.48 -3.01 -8.10
C VAL A 20 -6.47 -4.29 -7.26
N SER A 21 -6.19 -4.18 -5.97
CA SER A 21 -6.14 -5.29 -5.00
C SER A 21 -4.90 -6.17 -5.17
N ASP A 22 -3.73 -5.66 -4.81
CA ASP A 22 -2.53 -6.51 -4.70
C ASP A 22 -2.79 -7.60 -3.66
N GLU A 23 -2.78 -8.86 -4.09
CA GLU A 23 -3.10 -10.02 -3.25
C GLU A 23 -2.27 -10.06 -1.96
N ARG A 24 -1.04 -9.50 -1.97
CA ARG A 24 -0.17 -9.47 -0.79
C ARG A 24 -0.72 -8.54 0.27
N LEU A 25 -1.36 -7.45 -0.13
CA LEU A 25 -2.04 -6.54 0.78
C LEU A 25 -3.35 -7.17 1.29
N VAL A 26 -4.09 -7.86 0.42
CA VAL A 26 -5.35 -8.56 0.77
C VAL A 26 -5.16 -9.59 1.89
N ALA A 27 -4.00 -10.27 1.90
CA ALA A 27 -3.65 -11.27 2.90
C ALA A 27 -3.36 -10.68 4.30
N LEU A 28 -3.07 -9.38 4.40
CA LEU A 28 -2.68 -8.73 5.66
C LEU A 28 -3.90 -8.29 6.48
N PRO A 29 -3.73 -7.98 7.78
CA PRO A 29 -4.81 -7.43 8.59
C PRO A 29 -5.36 -6.13 7.98
N PRO A 30 -6.69 -5.98 7.84
CA PRO A 30 -7.29 -4.88 7.06
C PRO A 30 -7.00 -3.49 7.65
N ASP A 31 -6.79 -3.40 8.97
CA ASP A 31 -6.51 -2.14 9.65
C ASP A 31 -5.02 -1.86 9.83
N LEU A 32 -4.12 -2.73 9.33
CA LEU A 32 -2.67 -2.60 9.49
C LEU A 32 -2.14 -1.23 9.08
N PHE A 33 -2.69 -0.67 8.00
CA PHE A 33 -2.24 0.58 7.42
C PHE A 33 -3.10 1.77 7.82
N ARG A 34 -4.23 1.58 8.51
CA ARG A 34 -5.20 2.65 8.78
C ARG A 34 -4.56 3.75 9.63
N GLY A 35 -4.43 4.94 9.07
CA GLY A 35 -3.82 6.09 9.75
C GLY A 35 -2.31 5.95 10.03
N ALA A 36 -1.68 4.90 9.51
CA ALA A 36 -0.26 4.60 9.75
C ALA A 36 0.68 5.55 8.97
N GLN A 37 1.89 5.72 9.50
CA GLN A 37 3.07 6.16 8.75
C GLN A 37 3.79 4.93 8.18
N VAL A 38 3.85 4.85 6.86
CA VAL A 38 4.30 3.65 6.14
C VAL A 38 5.53 3.97 5.29
N LEU A 39 6.51 3.09 5.33
CA LEU A 39 7.64 3.08 4.41
C LEU A 39 7.54 1.86 3.49
N ASP A 40 7.60 2.06 2.18
CA ASP A 40 7.60 1.00 1.16
C ASP A 40 8.95 0.96 0.44
N ILE A 41 9.76 -0.05 0.74
CA ILE A 41 11.16 -0.17 0.30
C ILE A 41 11.23 -1.02 -0.97
N GLY A 42 11.79 -0.44 -2.03
CA GLY A 42 11.76 -1.04 -3.36
C GLY A 42 10.40 -0.87 -4.03
N CYS A 43 9.82 0.33 -3.91
CA CYS A 43 8.45 0.61 -4.32
C CYS A 43 8.21 0.49 -5.84
N ASN A 44 9.27 0.40 -6.65
CA ASN A 44 9.21 0.34 -8.11
C ASN A 44 8.34 1.50 -8.66
N GLU A 45 7.39 1.23 -9.55
CA GLU A 45 6.47 2.22 -10.11
C GLU A 45 5.29 2.58 -9.17
N GLY A 46 5.41 2.28 -7.87
CA GLY A 46 4.53 2.81 -6.82
C GLY A 46 3.12 2.23 -6.79
N TRP A 47 2.88 1.05 -7.37
CA TRP A 47 1.56 0.43 -7.42
C TRP A 47 1.03 0.08 -6.02
N VAL A 48 1.80 -0.69 -5.26
CA VAL A 48 1.50 -1.05 -3.86
C VAL A 48 1.45 0.20 -2.99
N THR A 49 2.41 1.10 -3.14
CA THR A 49 2.46 2.36 -2.39
C THR A 49 1.18 3.18 -2.56
N CYS A 50 0.70 3.30 -3.80
CA CYS A 50 -0.55 4.01 -4.09
C CYS A 50 -1.76 3.31 -3.48
N GLU A 51 -1.80 1.99 -3.49
CA GLU A 51 -2.90 1.22 -2.89
C GLU A 51 -2.95 1.41 -1.37
N ILE A 52 -1.80 1.28 -0.67
CA ILE A 52 -1.68 1.51 0.78
C ILE A 52 -2.16 2.91 1.18
N GLY A 53 -1.79 3.93 0.40
CA GLY A 53 -2.16 5.32 0.69
C GLY A 53 -3.57 5.70 0.26
N THR A 54 -4.27 4.87 -0.50
CA THR A 54 -5.62 5.15 -0.97
C THR A 54 -6.68 4.56 -0.03
N VAL A 55 -7.78 5.30 0.15
CA VAL A 55 -9.02 4.79 0.71
C VAL A 55 -9.89 4.35 -0.47
N CYS A 56 -9.90 3.06 -0.80
CA CYS A 56 -10.79 2.52 -1.83
C CYS A 56 -11.96 1.82 -1.17
N PHE A 57 -13.18 2.34 -1.37
CA PHE A 57 -14.41 1.59 -1.13
C PHE A 57 -14.94 1.08 -2.48
N SER A 58 -14.60 -0.16 -2.85
CA SER A 58 -15.25 -0.84 -3.97
C SER A 58 -16.42 -1.67 -3.46
N THR A 59 -17.64 -1.14 -3.54
CA THR A 59 -18.84 -1.98 -3.48
C THR A 59 -19.12 -2.51 -4.88
N PHE A 60 -18.68 -3.72 -5.20
CA PHE A 60 -19.26 -4.47 -6.32
C PHE A 60 -20.54 -5.15 -5.83
N LEU A 61 -21.69 -4.62 -6.23
CA LEU A 61 -22.95 -5.32 -6.10
C LEU A 61 -23.04 -6.35 -7.24
N HIS A 62 -22.51 -7.56 -7.04
CA HIS A 62 -22.73 -8.63 -8.01
C HIS A 62 -24.21 -9.05 -7.93
N HIS A 63 -25.03 -8.61 -8.89
CA HIS A 63 -26.34 -9.23 -9.14
C HIS A 63 -26.10 -10.55 -9.88
N SER A 64 -25.68 -11.59 -9.16
CA SER A 64 -25.85 -12.96 -9.66
C SER A 64 -27.31 -13.35 -9.46
N HIS A 65 -28.00 -13.68 -10.55
CA HIS A 65 -29.36 -14.22 -10.54
C HIS A 65 -29.43 -15.67 -10.04
N ASP A 66 -28.35 -16.18 -9.43
CA ASP A 66 -28.25 -17.58 -9.02
C ASP A 66 -28.29 -17.69 -7.50
N ARG A 67 -29.35 -18.32 -7.01
CA ARG A 67 -29.80 -18.26 -5.60
C ARG A 67 -29.11 -19.30 -4.71
N LEU A 68 -27.97 -19.84 -5.13
CA LEU A 68 -27.24 -20.92 -4.43
C LEU A 68 -25.72 -20.74 -4.32
N SER A 69 -25.14 -19.62 -4.76
CA SER A 69 -23.77 -19.27 -4.39
C SER A 69 -23.77 -18.25 -3.24
N GLN A 70 -23.03 -18.55 -2.18
CA GLN A 70 -22.74 -17.60 -1.09
C GLN A 70 -22.18 -16.31 -1.69
N PRO A 71 -22.56 -15.12 -1.20
CA PRO A 71 -21.97 -13.88 -1.66
C PRO A 71 -20.50 -13.83 -1.21
N GLU A 72 -19.56 -13.97 -2.16
CA GLU A 72 -18.16 -13.59 -1.95
C GLU A 72 -18.12 -12.07 -1.82
N TRP A 73 -18.22 -11.56 -0.60
CA TRP A 73 -17.83 -10.19 -0.31
C TRP A 73 -16.31 -10.13 -0.51
N TYR A 74 -15.82 -9.58 -1.60
CA TYR A 74 -14.52 -8.94 -1.55
C TYR A 74 -14.74 -7.65 -0.75
N THR A 75 -14.41 -7.66 0.55
CA THR A 75 -14.44 -6.43 1.36
C THR A 75 -13.58 -5.42 0.64
N ALA A 76 -14.14 -4.26 0.37
CA ALA A 76 -13.34 -3.11 0.04
C ALA A 76 -12.35 -2.85 1.18
N GLN A 77 -11.11 -3.27 1.00
CA GLN A 77 -10.06 -2.99 1.97
C GLN A 77 -9.62 -1.54 1.74
N SER A 78 -9.99 -0.68 2.69
CA SER A 78 -9.48 0.68 2.77
C SER A 78 -8.25 0.67 3.67
N TYR A 79 -7.05 0.75 3.07
CA TYR A 79 -5.80 0.83 3.84
C TYR A 79 -5.63 2.22 4.47
N GLY A 80 -5.84 3.30 3.70
CA GLY A 80 -5.99 4.64 4.26
C GLY A 80 -4.83 5.10 5.16
N ALA A 81 -3.59 4.80 4.78
CA ALA A 81 -2.42 5.28 5.52
C ALA A 81 -2.38 6.81 5.57
N ARG A 82 -1.98 7.35 6.72
CA ARG A 82 -1.85 8.80 6.94
C ARG A 82 -0.68 9.37 6.15
N CYS A 83 0.41 8.61 6.03
CA CYS A 83 1.57 8.96 5.22
C CYS A 83 2.20 7.69 4.65
N VAL A 84 2.54 7.70 3.37
CA VAL A 84 3.27 6.62 2.71
C VAL A 84 4.46 7.20 1.96
N VAL A 85 5.64 6.67 2.23
CA VAL A 85 6.88 7.02 1.52
C VAL A 85 7.31 5.79 0.73
N GLY A 86 7.25 5.88 -0.59
CA GLY A 86 7.85 4.87 -1.48
C GLY A 86 9.30 5.22 -1.80
N VAL A 87 10.21 4.27 -1.67
CA VAL A 87 11.63 4.47 -1.99
C VAL A 87 12.09 3.42 -2.99
N ASP A 88 12.79 3.85 -4.03
CA ASP A 88 13.43 2.96 -5.00
C ASP A 88 14.79 3.54 -5.41
N ILE A 89 15.71 2.67 -5.81
CA ILE A 89 17.05 3.08 -6.24
C ILE A 89 17.05 3.70 -7.64
N ASP A 90 16.04 3.38 -8.46
CA ASP A 90 15.94 3.80 -9.85
C ASP A 90 15.06 5.03 -10.01
N ASP A 91 15.66 6.15 -10.45
CA ASP A 91 14.93 7.40 -10.65
C ASP A 91 13.80 7.26 -11.67
N SER A 92 14.01 6.47 -12.74
CA SER A 92 13.01 6.32 -13.79
C SER A 92 11.76 5.59 -13.30
N LEU A 93 11.92 4.63 -12.38
CA LEU A 93 10.81 3.97 -11.70
C LEU A 93 10.09 4.94 -10.75
N ILE A 94 10.83 5.79 -10.04
CA ILE A 94 10.25 6.85 -9.19
C ILE A 94 9.47 7.87 -10.01
N GLN A 95 9.94 8.26 -11.20
CA GLN A 95 9.13 9.08 -12.13
C GLN A 95 7.87 8.33 -12.58
N GLY A 96 7.96 7.01 -12.79
CA GLY A 96 6.81 6.12 -12.99
C GLY A 96 5.82 6.16 -11.82
N ALA A 97 6.32 6.11 -10.59
CA ALA A 97 5.51 6.15 -9.37
C ALA A 97 4.78 7.48 -9.19
N TRP A 98 5.44 8.61 -9.47
CA TRP A 98 4.78 9.92 -9.47
C TRP A 98 3.68 10.02 -10.53
N ARG A 99 3.90 9.45 -11.73
CA ARG A 99 2.87 9.35 -12.78
C ARG A 99 1.71 8.46 -12.33
N ARG A 100 1.99 7.30 -11.74
CA ARG A 100 0.97 6.37 -11.19
C ARG A 100 0.09 7.04 -10.15
N ARG A 101 0.67 7.79 -9.20
CA ARG A 101 -0.10 8.57 -8.22
C ARG A 101 -1.10 9.52 -8.88
N ARG A 102 -0.67 10.21 -9.94
CA ARG A 102 -1.52 11.14 -10.69
C ARG A 102 -2.61 10.40 -11.49
N ALA A 103 -2.30 9.25 -12.07
CA ALA A 103 -3.27 8.41 -12.76
C ALA A 103 -4.35 7.90 -11.79
N VAL A 104 -3.94 7.35 -10.64
CA VAL A 104 -4.87 6.88 -9.58
C VAL A 104 -5.76 8.03 -9.10
N TRP A 105 -5.20 9.23 -8.89
CA TRP A 105 -5.97 10.43 -8.59
C TRP A 105 -7.01 10.77 -9.66
N SER A 106 -6.64 10.66 -10.94
CA SER A 106 -7.52 10.99 -12.05
C SER A 106 -8.71 10.05 -12.18
N MET A 107 -8.59 8.83 -11.67
CA MET A 107 -9.65 7.81 -11.69
C MET A 107 -10.62 7.87 -10.51
N GLN A 108 -10.36 8.73 -9.51
CA GLN A 108 -11.21 8.85 -8.31
C GLN A 108 -12.45 9.72 -8.56
N ALA A 109 -13.56 9.35 -7.92
CA ALA A 109 -14.75 10.18 -7.91
C ALA A 109 -14.49 11.55 -7.25
N PRO A 110 -15.10 12.65 -7.78
CA PRO A 110 -15.17 13.91 -7.08
C PRO A 110 -15.72 13.68 -5.68
N THR A 111 -15.03 14.22 -4.68
CA THR A 111 -15.61 14.29 -3.33
C THR A 111 -16.84 15.16 -3.39
N GLN A 112 -18.00 14.62 -3.03
CA GLN A 112 -19.19 15.45 -2.89
C GLN A 112 -18.91 16.59 -1.90
N PRO A 113 -19.27 17.84 -2.23
CA PRO A 113 -19.13 18.94 -1.29
C PRO A 113 -19.94 18.61 -0.03
N ARG A 114 -19.41 18.97 1.15
CA ARG A 114 -20.24 19.01 2.36
C ARG A 114 -21.43 19.90 2.04
N THR A 115 -22.63 19.35 2.02
CA THR A 115 -23.83 20.19 2.10
C THR A 115 -23.70 20.97 3.40
N SER A 116 -23.47 22.27 3.27
CA SER A 116 -23.49 23.24 4.36
C SER A 116 -24.92 23.39 4.89
N SER A 117 -25.44 22.37 5.54
CA SER A 117 -26.77 22.38 6.17
C SER A 117 -26.73 21.97 7.65
N GLU A 118 -25.58 22.12 8.30
CA GLU A 118 -25.50 22.22 9.76
C GLU A 118 -25.02 23.63 10.09
N SER A 119 -25.92 24.59 9.89
CA SER A 119 -25.85 25.88 10.58
C SER A 119 -26.47 25.68 11.96
N ASP A 120 -25.69 25.90 13.01
CA ASP A 120 -26.16 26.02 14.39
C ASP A 120 -27.33 27.02 14.47
N GLY A 121 -28.55 26.49 14.60
CA GLY A 121 -29.77 27.26 14.74
C GLY A 121 -30.05 27.53 16.22
N ASN A 122 -29.90 28.79 16.65
CA ASN A 122 -30.47 29.29 17.89
C ASN A 122 -31.97 29.65 17.64
N PRO A 123 -32.93 29.31 18.52
CA PRO A 123 -34.35 29.42 18.20
C PRO A 123 -34.94 30.78 18.59
N SER A 124 -35.75 31.38 17.71
CA SER A 124 -36.73 32.40 18.09
C SER A 124 -37.96 32.35 17.17
N ASP A 125 -39.07 31.87 17.74
CA ASP A 125 -40.49 32.22 17.57
C ASP A 125 -41.13 32.39 16.16
N ASN A 126 -41.83 31.32 15.73
CA ASN A 126 -43.20 31.16 15.18
C ASN A 126 -43.91 32.24 14.27
N PRO A 127 -44.97 31.90 13.49
CA PRO A 127 -45.52 30.57 13.09
C PRO A 127 -45.89 30.39 11.58
N ALA A 128 -46.22 29.12 11.26
CA ALA A 128 -46.73 28.45 10.05
C ALA A 128 -48.00 29.11 9.38
N PRO A 129 -48.58 28.66 8.21
CA PRO A 129 -48.72 27.25 7.78
C PRO A 129 -48.81 26.89 6.27
N LYS A 130 -48.62 25.60 5.93
CA LYS A 130 -49.62 24.75 5.21
C LYS A 130 -49.15 23.29 4.94
N LYS A 131 -49.79 22.37 5.66
CA LYS A 131 -50.24 20.99 5.35
C LYS A 131 -49.68 20.27 4.09
N LYS A 132 -49.16 19.04 4.27
CA LYS A 132 -49.81 17.79 3.80
C LYS A 132 -49.16 16.48 4.33
N ARG A 133 -50.02 15.71 4.99
CA ARG A 133 -50.18 14.24 5.08
C ARG A 133 -49.11 13.37 5.76
N LYS A 134 -49.54 12.94 6.95
CA LYS A 134 -49.12 11.87 7.86
C LYS A 134 -49.49 10.49 7.31
N VAL A 135 -48.57 9.52 7.41
CA VAL A 135 -48.86 8.09 7.59
C VAL A 135 -47.99 7.60 8.75
N GLN A 136 -48.62 7.01 9.75
CA GLN A 136 -48.01 6.39 10.94
C GLN A 136 -48.26 4.87 10.86
N HIS A 137 -47.27 4.04 11.23
CA HIS A 137 -47.33 3.08 12.36
C HIS A 137 -46.02 2.26 12.48
N PRO A 138 -45.74 1.56 13.63
CA PRO A 138 -44.54 1.86 14.44
C PRO A 138 -43.66 0.63 14.78
N ASP A 139 -42.66 0.91 15.62
CA ASP A 139 -41.88 0.05 16.53
C ASP A 139 -40.76 -0.84 15.99
N GLY A 140 -39.59 -0.71 16.66
CA GLY A 140 -38.52 -1.71 16.62
C GLY A 140 -37.10 -1.14 16.64
N THR A 141 -36.69 -0.57 17.78
CA THR A 141 -35.33 -0.48 18.34
C THR A 141 -34.14 -0.95 17.48
N GLN A 142 -33.18 -0.07 17.21
CA GLN A 142 -31.76 -0.25 17.56
C GLN A 142 -30.95 1.00 17.16
N ALA A 143 -30.13 1.48 18.11
CA ALA A 143 -29.18 2.56 17.91
C ALA A 143 -28.20 2.17 16.81
N THR A 144 -28.19 2.93 15.72
CA THR A 144 -27.14 2.87 14.71
C THR A 144 -26.23 4.07 14.93
N GLU A 145 -25.01 3.81 15.41
CA GLU A 145 -23.90 4.75 15.26
C GLU A 145 -23.73 5.01 13.75
N GLN A 146 -24.16 6.18 13.29
CA GLN A 146 -24.05 6.57 11.89
C GLN A 146 -22.60 6.94 11.60
N MET A 147 -21.91 6.04 10.92
CA MET A 147 -20.60 6.28 10.29
C MET A 147 -20.75 7.28 9.13
N PRO A 148 -20.05 8.44 9.11
CA PRO A 148 -19.99 9.28 7.93
C PRO A 148 -18.77 8.90 7.08
N THR A 149 -18.72 7.67 6.56
CA THR A 149 -17.61 7.25 5.68
C THR A 149 -17.89 7.67 4.24
N ARG A 150 -17.23 8.74 3.81
CA ARG A 150 -17.30 9.27 2.43
C ARG A 150 -16.80 8.24 1.43
N LEU A 151 -17.69 7.78 0.54
CA LEU A 151 -17.39 6.81 -0.51
C LEU A 151 -16.51 7.45 -1.59
N ILE A 152 -15.24 7.04 -1.71
CA ILE A 152 -14.41 7.32 -2.88
C ILE A 152 -14.49 6.09 -3.78
N GLN A 153 -15.20 6.22 -4.92
CA GLN A 153 -15.24 5.16 -5.93
C GLN A 153 -13.97 5.23 -6.79
N SER A 154 -13.17 4.16 -6.78
CA SER A 154 -12.16 3.91 -7.80
C SER A 154 -12.87 3.50 -9.09
N HIS A 155 -12.47 4.07 -10.24
CA HIS A 155 -13.09 3.90 -11.58
C HIS A 155 -14.28 4.82 -11.89
N TYR A 156 -14.38 5.96 -11.21
CA TYR A 156 -15.40 6.97 -11.56
C TYR A 156 -15.14 7.61 -12.92
N PHE A 157 -13.88 7.88 -13.24
CA PHE A 157 -13.48 8.50 -14.49
C PHE A 157 -13.04 7.43 -15.50
N PRO A 158 -13.57 7.41 -16.74
CA PRO A 158 -13.17 6.44 -17.74
C PRO A 158 -11.67 6.49 -18.04
N ALA A 159 -11.01 5.33 -18.04
CA ALA A 159 -9.58 5.24 -18.39
C ALA A 159 -9.28 5.81 -19.79
N SER A 160 -10.25 5.73 -20.71
CA SER A 160 -10.16 6.33 -22.06
C SER A 160 -9.95 7.84 -22.01
N CYS A 161 -10.55 8.54 -21.04
CA CYS A 161 -10.40 9.98 -20.91
C CYS A 161 -9.00 10.36 -20.41
N GLU A 162 -8.36 9.56 -19.55
CA GLU A 162 -6.95 9.78 -19.21
C GLU A 162 -6.06 9.57 -20.45
N HIS A 163 -6.36 8.57 -21.28
CA HIS A 163 -5.60 8.33 -22.51
C HIS A 163 -5.75 9.48 -23.52
N GLU A 164 -6.95 10.05 -23.65
CA GLU A 164 -7.26 11.09 -24.63
C GLU A 164 -6.86 12.50 -24.15
N PHE A 165 -7.02 12.79 -22.86
CA PHE A 165 -6.84 14.15 -22.30
C PHE A 165 -5.69 14.26 -21.29
N GLY A 166 -5.03 13.15 -20.95
CA GLY A 166 -3.99 13.09 -19.92
C GLY A 166 -4.56 13.06 -18.50
N SER A 167 -3.67 12.86 -17.52
CA SER A 167 -4.05 12.81 -16.10
C SER A 167 -4.45 14.20 -15.57
N LEU A 168 -5.46 14.24 -14.70
CA LEU A 168 -5.92 15.45 -14.03
C LEU A 168 -4.81 16.07 -13.16
N PRO A 169 -4.73 17.42 -13.11
CA PRO A 169 -3.84 18.08 -12.18
C PRO A 169 -4.24 17.77 -10.73
N ILE A 170 -3.23 17.60 -9.86
CA ILE A 170 -3.44 17.46 -8.42
C ILE A 170 -3.61 18.87 -7.84
N PRO A 171 -4.76 19.20 -7.21
CA PRO A 171 -4.95 20.51 -6.58
C PRO A 171 -4.00 20.70 -5.39
N PRO A 172 -3.74 21.93 -4.92
CA PRO A 172 -2.92 22.16 -3.73
C PRO A 172 -3.47 21.47 -2.47
N SER A 173 -2.58 21.04 -1.57
CA SER A 173 -2.95 20.29 -0.36
C SER A 173 -3.77 21.11 0.64
N SER A 174 -3.76 22.44 0.55
CA SER A 174 -4.66 23.33 1.30
C SER A 174 -6.14 23.00 1.10
N ASN A 175 -6.50 22.33 0.00
CA ASN A 175 -7.89 22.08 -0.36
C ASN A 175 -8.43 20.76 0.23
N ARG A 176 -7.57 19.81 0.60
CA ARG A 176 -7.95 18.45 1.04
C ARG A 176 -7.28 17.95 2.31
N GLY A 177 -6.23 18.63 2.77
CA GLY A 177 -5.36 18.15 3.86
C GLY A 177 -4.14 17.43 3.31
N LYS A 178 -3.06 17.45 4.10
CA LYS A 178 -1.77 16.80 3.75
C LYS A 178 -1.80 15.28 3.96
N ASP A 179 -2.70 14.82 4.81
CA ASP A 179 -2.80 13.45 5.30
C ASP A 179 -3.83 12.61 4.53
N VAL A 180 -4.25 13.10 3.35
CA VAL A 180 -5.27 12.48 2.50
C VAL A 180 -4.70 12.29 1.10
N PHE A 181 -5.05 11.18 0.45
CA PHE A 181 -4.68 10.94 -0.94
C PHE A 181 -5.11 12.09 -1.87
N PRO A 182 -4.25 12.56 -2.79
CA PRO A 182 -2.92 12.03 -3.16
C PRO A 182 -1.74 12.67 -2.39
N HIS A 183 -2.01 13.50 -1.38
CA HIS A 183 -0.99 14.29 -0.67
C HIS A 183 -0.24 13.51 0.40
N ASN A 184 -0.86 12.46 0.95
CA ASN A 184 -0.24 11.55 1.91
C ASN A 184 0.85 10.66 1.30
N ILE A 185 1.00 10.63 -0.03
CA ILE A 185 2.00 9.80 -0.72
C ILE A 185 3.14 10.65 -1.25
N SER A 186 4.36 10.22 -0.95
CA SER A 186 5.60 10.75 -1.51
C SER A 186 6.51 9.64 -2.03
N PHE A 187 7.41 9.99 -2.94
CA PHE A 187 8.40 9.06 -3.49
C PHE A 187 9.81 9.64 -3.44
N ARG A 188 10.81 8.79 -3.17
CA ARG A 188 12.23 9.15 -3.09
C ARG A 188 13.07 8.21 -3.95
N THR A 189 13.96 8.79 -4.75
CA THR A 189 15.05 8.05 -5.40
C THR A 189 16.21 7.92 -4.43
N ALA A 190 16.44 6.73 -3.89
CA ALA A 190 17.56 6.45 -2.99
C ALA A 190 17.90 4.95 -2.92
N ASP A 191 19.19 4.65 -2.79
CA ASP A 191 19.59 3.38 -2.18
C ASP A 191 19.32 3.50 -0.67
N TRP A 192 18.11 3.09 -0.25
CA TRP A 192 17.67 3.23 1.13
C TRP A 192 18.54 2.46 2.13
N THR A 193 19.28 1.43 1.68
CA THR A 193 20.18 0.70 2.58
C THR A 193 21.40 1.54 2.98
N GLN A 194 21.81 2.50 2.15
CA GLN A 194 23.04 3.29 2.31
C GLN A 194 22.79 4.78 2.53
N LYS A 195 21.60 5.30 2.24
CA LYS A 195 21.29 6.75 2.30
C LYS A 195 20.16 7.03 3.27
N GLU A 196 20.26 8.13 4.03
CA GLU A 196 19.16 8.65 4.84
C GLU A 196 18.15 9.42 3.97
N ILE A 197 16.88 9.33 4.35
CA ILE A 197 15.82 10.20 3.83
C ILE A 197 15.21 11.01 4.99
N PRO A 198 14.77 12.25 4.77
CA PRO A 198 14.29 13.12 5.85
C PRO A 198 13.16 12.50 6.68
N GLU A 199 12.29 11.73 6.04
CA GLU A 199 11.11 11.10 6.65
C GLU A 199 11.47 10.04 7.70
N ASN A 200 12.68 9.44 7.63
CA ASN A 200 13.13 8.45 8.61
C ASN A 200 13.12 8.99 10.05
N SER A 201 13.35 10.30 10.22
CA SER A 201 13.38 10.95 11.53
C SER A 201 12.05 10.90 12.30
N GLY A 202 10.92 10.75 11.59
CA GLY A 202 9.59 10.62 12.22
C GLY A 202 9.27 9.21 12.70
N GLY A 203 10.06 8.21 12.28
CA GLY A 203 9.81 6.80 12.48
C GLY A 203 8.55 6.30 11.77
N TYR A 204 8.43 4.98 11.64
CA TYR A 204 7.34 4.33 10.91
C TYR A 204 6.52 3.42 11.82
N ASP A 205 5.21 3.38 11.57
CA ASP A 205 4.30 2.42 12.19
C ASP A 205 4.36 1.09 11.42
N VAL A 206 4.53 1.16 10.09
CA VAL A 206 4.71 -0.02 9.22
C VAL A 206 5.86 0.19 8.24
N VAL A 207 6.72 -0.81 8.09
CA VAL A 207 7.69 -0.88 6.99
C VAL A 207 7.34 -2.08 6.12
N VAL A 208 7.29 -1.89 4.81
CA VAL A 208 6.99 -2.93 3.82
C VAL A 208 8.26 -3.20 3.00
N GLY A 209 8.65 -4.48 2.94
CA GLY A 209 9.77 -4.98 2.17
C GLY A 209 9.33 -6.11 1.26
N PHE A 210 8.49 -5.81 0.27
CA PHE A 210 8.02 -6.83 -0.66
C PHE A 210 9.02 -7.10 -1.77
N SER A 211 9.40 -8.37 -1.97
CA SER A 211 10.26 -8.77 -3.09
C SER A 211 11.60 -8.01 -3.18
N ILE A 212 12.14 -7.49 -2.07
CA ILE A 212 13.35 -6.66 -2.08
C ILE A 212 14.58 -7.35 -1.47
N SER A 213 14.38 -8.26 -0.50
CA SER A 213 15.46 -8.87 0.28
C SER A 213 16.49 -9.58 -0.58
N LYS A 214 16.08 -10.34 -1.61
CA LYS A 214 17.01 -10.97 -2.56
C LYS A 214 17.94 -9.98 -3.24
N TRP A 215 17.41 -8.84 -3.68
CA TRP A 215 18.20 -7.87 -4.46
C TRP A 215 19.22 -7.15 -3.59
N ILE A 216 18.86 -6.85 -2.35
CA ILE A 216 19.79 -6.37 -1.33
C ILE A 216 20.87 -7.43 -1.09
N HIS A 217 20.46 -8.65 -0.82
CA HIS A 217 21.35 -9.77 -0.50
C HIS A 217 22.36 -10.07 -1.63
N LEU A 218 21.92 -10.14 -2.89
CA LEU A 218 22.80 -10.36 -4.04
C LEU A 218 23.77 -9.20 -4.29
N ASN A 219 23.39 -7.96 -3.96
CA ASN A 219 24.23 -6.79 -4.23
C ASN A 219 25.19 -6.45 -3.09
N GLN A 220 24.82 -6.75 -1.84
CA GLN A 220 25.51 -6.29 -0.64
C GLN A 220 25.93 -7.42 0.31
N GLY A 221 25.63 -8.68 -0.04
CA GLY A 221 26.01 -9.83 0.75
C GLY A 221 25.20 -9.97 2.05
N ASP A 222 25.61 -10.94 2.85
CA ASP A 222 25.03 -11.26 4.16
C ASP A 222 25.06 -10.06 5.11
N ASP A 223 26.15 -9.30 5.12
CA ASP A 223 26.30 -8.10 5.95
C ASP A 223 25.33 -6.99 5.55
N GLY A 224 25.16 -6.74 4.25
CA GLY A 224 24.19 -5.77 3.76
C GLY A 224 22.75 -6.16 4.07
N LEU A 225 22.43 -7.47 4.02
CA LEU A 225 21.11 -7.97 4.39
C LEU A 225 20.85 -7.81 5.91
N LYS A 226 21.82 -8.17 6.76
CA LYS A 226 21.71 -7.96 8.22
C LYS A 226 21.59 -6.47 8.57
N ALA A 227 22.39 -5.62 7.93
CA ALA A 227 22.31 -4.17 8.11
C ALA A 227 20.95 -3.62 7.68
N PHE A 228 20.38 -4.11 6.57
CA PHE A 228 19.02 -3.78 6.15
C PHE A 228 17.98 -4.14 7.21
N PHE A 229 17.98 -5.38 7.72
CA PHE A 229 17.04 -5.78 8.78
C PHE A 229 17.20 -4.96 10.06
N ARG A 230 18.43 -4.69 10.48
CA ARG A 230 18.71 -3.84 11.64
C ARG A 230 18.17 -2.42 11.43
N ARG A 231 18.39 -1.87 10.25
CA ARG A 231 17.90 -0.52 9.90
C ARG A 231 16.38 -0.45 9.88
N VAL A 232 15.69 -1.48 9.37
CA VAL A 232 14.23 -1.57 9.45
C VAL A 232 13.76 -1.53 10.91
N TYR A 233 14.41 -2.29 11.80
CA TYR A 233 14.11 -2.24 13.22
C TYR A 233 14.31 -0.85 13.81
N ASP A 234 15.39 -0.14 13.44
CA ASP A 234 15.73 1.16 13.99
C ASP A 234 14.71 2.25 13.60
N VAL A 235 14.22 2.23 12.36
CA VAL A 235 13.24 3.23 11.89
C VAL A 235 11.81 2.92 12.33
N LEU A 236 11.51 1.69 12.77
CA LEU A 236 10.20 1.36 13.33
C LEU A 236 10.02 1.97 14.72
N LYS A 237 8.82 2.45 15.01
CA LYS A 237 8.42 2.84 16.37
C LYS A 237 8.19 1.58 17.23
N PRO A 238 8.24 1.69 18.58
CA PRO A 238 7.74 0.64 19.46
C PRO A 238 6.29 0.26 19.08
N GLY A 239 6.01 -1.04 18.99
CA GLY A 239 4.75 -1.60 18.47
C GLY A 239 4.61 -1.59 16.95
N GLY A 240 5.56 -0.98 16.21
CA GLY A 240 5.56 -0.95 14.75
C GLY A 240 5.86 -2.32 14.12
N THR A 241 5.47 -2.49 12.87
CA THR A 241 5.55 -3.80 12.19
C THR A 241 6.37 -3.75 10.91
N PHE A 242 7.23 -4.76 10.71
CA PHE A 242 7.87 -5.04 9.45
C PHE A 242 7.09 -6.12 8.69
N VAL A 243 6.62 -5.80 7.49
CA VAL A 243 6.01 -6.75 6.56
C VAL A 243 7.03 -7.15 5.51
N LEU A 244 7.32 -8.45 5.40
CA LEU A 244 8.34 -9.00 4.53
C LEU A 244 7.75 -10.08 3.61
N GLU A 245 8.05 -9.99 2.31
CA GLU A 245 7.80 -11.06 1.33
C GLU A 245 9.15 -11.50 0.75
N PRO A 246 9.80 -12.52 1.33
CA PRO A 246 11.10 -12.98 0.87
C PRO A 246 10.98 -13.83 -0.40
N GLN A 247 11.89 -13.65 -1.34
CA GLN A 247 11.97 -14.55 -2.49
C GLN A 247 12.73 -15.84 -2.15
N SER A 248 12.27 -16.95 -2.73
CA SER A 248 12.91 -18.25 -2.56
C SER A 248 14.35 -18.26 -3.07
N TRP A 249 15.17 -19.13 -2.46
CA TRP A 249 16.58 -19.31 -2.81
C TRP A 249 16.78 -19.67 -4.28
N ASP A 250 15.92 -20.53 -4.84
CA ASP A 250 15.99 -20.96 -6.25
C ASP A 250 15.90 -19.78 -7.24
N SER A 251 15.26 -18.67 -6.83
CA SER A 251 15.15 -17.48 -7.66
C SER A 251 16.46 -16.68 -7.78
N TYR A 252 17.45 -16.93 -6.91
CA TYR A 252 18.76 -16.26 -6.93
C TYR A 252 19.57 -16.69 -8.16
N ALA A 253 19.51 -17.97 -8.54
CA ALA A 253 20.25 -18.52 -9.68
C ALA A 253 19.86 -17.82 -10.99
N LYS A 254 18.57 -17.51 -11.17
CA LYS A 254 18.06 -16.78 -12.35
C LYS A 254 18.48 -15.31 -12.31
N ALA A 255 18.43 -14.68 -11.13
CA ALA A 255 18.74 -13.26 -10.96
C ALA A 255 20.21 -12.91 -11.23
N ARG A 256 21.15 -13.79 -10.86
CA ARG A 256 22.59 -13.58 -11.11
C ARG A 256 23.02 -13.88 -12.55
N ARG A 257 22.13 -14.38 -13.41
CA ARG A 257 22.47 -14.77 -14.78
C ARG A 257 22.82 -13.53 -15.59
N GLY A 258 24.00 -13.53 -16.20
CA GLY A 258 24.45 -12.43 -17.08
C GLY A 258 25.08 -11.24 -16.36
N ASN A 259 25.32 -11.32 -15.04
CA ASN A 259 26.08 -10.29 -14.32
C ASN A 259 27.20 -10.90 -13.47
N GLN A 260 28.44 -10.48 -13.69
CA GLN A 260 29.61 -11.06 -13.03
C GLN A 260 29.66 -10.74 -11.52
N LYS A 261 29.39 -9.49 -11.13
CA LYS A 261 29.34 -9.06 -9.72
C LYS A 261 28.32 -9.86 -8.92
N LEU A 262 27.10 -10.03 -9.46
CA LEU A 262 26.06 -10.82 -8.77
C LEU A 262 26.43 -12.29 -8.65
N LYS A 263 27.17 -12.86 -9.61
CA LYS A 263 27.66 -14.25 -9.52
C LYS A 263 28.69 -14.40 -8.41
N GLU A 264 29.67 -13.50 -8.36
CA GLU A 264 30.75 -13.52 -7.35
C GLU A 264 30.20 -13.32 -5.94
N ASN A 265 29.28 -12.37 -5.77
CA ASN A 265 28.61 -12.16 -4.49
C ASN A 265 27.80 -13.39 -4.07
N ALA A 266 27.02 -13.97 -5.00
CA ALA A 266 26.19 -15.14 -4.71
C ALA A 266 26.98 -16.38 -4.26
N GLN A 267 28.27 -16.47 -4.57
CA GLN A 267 29.15 -17.56 -4.10
C GLN A 267 29.55 -17.41 -2.63
N LYS A 268 29.44 -16.20 -2.08
CA LYS A 268 29.85 -15.86 -0.71
C LYS A 268 28.67 -15.81 0.27
N LEU A 269 27.45 -16.05 -0.21
CA LEU A 269 26.25 -15.98 0.63
C LEU A 269 26.10 -17.26 1.43
N ASP A 270 26.04 -17.11 2.75
CA ASP A 270 25.78 -18.22 3.67
C ASP A 270 24.33 -18.17 4.15
N ILE A 271 23.81 -16.97 4.43
CA ILE A 271 22.41 -16.77 4.81
C ILE A 271 21.46 -17.26 3.71
N ARG A 272 20.37 -17.87 4.13
CA ARG A 272 19.25 -18.31 3.29
C ARG A 272 17.96 -17.65 3.77
N PRO A 273 16.92 -17.56 2.92
CA PRO A 273 15.60 -17.07 3.35
C PRO A 273 15.04 -17.77 4.60
N ALA A 274 15.36 -19.05 4.81
CA ALA A 274 14.97 -19.80 6.00
C ALA A 274 15.60 -19.28 7.30
N ASP A 275 16.72 -18.56 7.22
CA ASP A 275 17.42 -18.00 8.39
C ASP A 275 16.86 -16.62 8.79
N PHE A 276 16.01 -16.00 7.96
CA PHE A 276 15.57 -14.63 8.15
C PHE A 276 14.81 -14.45 9.47
N GLU A 277 13.94 -15.40 9.83
CA GLU A 277 13.18 -15.35 11.08
C GLU A 277 14.12 -15.32 12.30
N ALA A 278 15.13 -16.21 12.32
CA ALA A 278 16.09 -16.28 13.41
C ALA A 278 16.90 -14.98 13.54
N ILE A 279 17.34 -14.42 12.41
CA ILE A 279 18.08 -13.14 12.37
C ILE A 279 17.21 -11.97 12.85
N LEU A 280 15.95 -11.89 12.39
CA LEU A 280 15.02 -10.84 12.82
C LEU A 280 14.72 -10.94 14.32
N ARG A 281 14.59 -12.16 14.85
CA ARG A 281 14.43 -12.38 16.29
C ARG A 281 15.67 -11.97 17.08
N GLU A 282 16.88 -12.26 16.57
CA GLU A 282 18.15 -11.84 17.19
C GLU A 282 18.27 -10.31 17.24
N ILE A 283 17.81 -9.61 16.20
CA ILE A 283 17.77 -8.13 16.16
C ILE A 283 16.82 -7.56 17.22
N GLY A 284 15.80 -8.31 17.62
CA GLY A 284 14.86 -7.93 18.67
C GLY A 284 13.39 -7.85 18.23
N PHE A 285 13.04 -8.32 17.03
CA PHE A 285 11.64 -8.49 16.66
C PHE A 285 10.98 -9.61 17.47
N GLY A 286 9.67 -9.49 17.69
CA GLY A 286 8.85 -10.55 18.26
C GLY A 286 8.66 -11.75 17.31
N PRO A 287 7.91 -12.77 17.74
CA PRO A 287 7.61 -13.94 16.92
C PRO A 287 6.96 -13.56 15.59
N VAL A 288 7.35 -14.27 14.53
CA VAL A 288 6.78 -14.07 13.19
C VAL A 288 5.30 -14.42 13.18
N ARG A 289 4.52 -13.66 12.40
CA ARG A 289 3.15 -13.99 12.03
C ARG A 289 3.08 -14.25 10.53
N HIS A 290 2.72 -15.48 10.17
CA HIS A 290 2.60 -15.89 8.77
C HIS A 290 1.19 -15.60 8.23
N PHE A 291 1.11 -14.97 7.06
CA PHE A 291 -0.14 -14.68 6.34
C PHE A 291 -0.33 -15.54 5.09
N GLY A 292 0.37 -16.69 5.05
CA GLY A 292 0.29 -17.66 3.97
C GLY A 292 1.14 -17.28 2.75
N THR A 293 0.97 -18.06 1.69
CA THR A 293 1.68 -17.90 0.42
C THR A 293 0.75 -17.25 -0.59
N VAL A 294 1.17 -16.13 -1.17
CA VAL A 294 0.37 -15.30 -2.07
C VAL A 294 0.97 -15.31 -3.47
N GLY A 295 0.12 -15.29 -4.50
CA GLY A 295 0.49 -15.26 -5.91
C GLY A 295 0.71 -16.62 -6.55
N GLU A 296 0.96 -16.60 -7.86
CA GLU A 296 1.10 -17.80 -8.68
C GLU A 296 2.52 -18.01 -9.22
N GLY A 297 2.86 -19.27 -9.49
CA GLY A 297 4.14 -19.65 -10.08
C GLY A 297 5.35 -19.08 -9.33
N GLY A 298 6.27 -18.42 -10.04
CA GLY A 298 7.48 -17.81 -9.45
C GLY A 298 7.23 -16.60 -8.54
N PHE A 299 5.98 -16.16 -8.41
CA PHE A 299 5.52 -15.12 -7.50
C PHE A 299 4.74 -15.65 -6.30
N SER A 300 4.47 -16.97 -6.26
CA SER A 300 3.87 -17.64 -5.09
C SER A 300 4.87 -17.65 -3.94
N ARG A 301 4.69 -16.75 -2.97
CA ARG A 301 5.68 -16.49 -1.91
C ARG A 301 5.01 -16.19 -0.56
N PRO A 302 5.67 -16.51 0.56
CA PRO A 302 5.14 -16.20 1.87
C PRO A 302 5.08 -14.70 2.12
N VAL A 303 4.08 -14.26 2.89
CA VAL A 303 3.99 -12.91 3.45
C VAL A 303 4.04 -13.03 4.96
N ASP A 304 5.05 -12.41 5.56
CA ASP A 304 5.33 -12.49 6.99
C ASP A 304 5.30 -11.11 7.63
N LEU A 305 4.91 -11.05 8.91
CA LEU A 305 4.90 -9.84 9.71
C LEU A 305 5.69 -10.05 11.01
N TYR A 306 6.53 -9.07 11.33
CA TYR A 306 7.37 -9.03 12.53
C TYR A 306 7.08 -7.74 13.31
N THR A 307 6.77 -7.85 14.60
CA THR A 307 6.48 -6.68 15.46
C THR A 307 7.73 -6.28 16.23
N LYS A 308 8.05 -4.98 16.25
CA LYS A 308 9.02 -4.39 17.18
C LYS A 308 8.33 -4.21 18.54
N PRO A 309 8.82 -4.86 19.62
CA PRO A 309 8.29 -4.67 20.96
C PRO A 309 8.36 -3.21 21.44
#